data_AF-A0A7J6CTJ3-F1
#
_entry.id   AF-A0A7J6CTJ3-F1
#
_cell.length_a   1.000
_cell.length_b   1.000
_cell.length_c   1.000
_cell.angle_alpha   90.00
_cell.angle_beta   90.00
_cell.angle_gamma   90.00
#
_symmetry.space_group_name_H-M   'P 1'
#
loop_
_entity.id
_entity.type
_entity.pdbx_description
1 polymer ?
#
loop_
_entity_poly.entity_id
_entity_poly.type
_entity_poly.pdbx_seq_one_letter_code
_entity_poly.pdbx_strand_id
1 'polypeptide(L)'
;MKSDFGGSRSDIAQFAQSQNAMDKAIFALHELSCTYYSYRVTDHPELSTEFSKHLQQLPTQYDVKTKPKYRRTIDTYGTHYIRQVHLGGRVRRVTAFRTCLATLKGFSKLISRTV
;
A
#
# COMPACT_ATOMS: atom_id res chain seq x y z
N MET A 1 -8.57 18.81 -2.80
CA MET A 1 -7.95 17.87 -1.84
C MET A 1 -7.81 16.52 -2.54
N LYS A 2 -6.59 16.08 -2.90
CA LYS A 2 -6.39 14.74 -3.46
C LYS A 2 -6.29 13.76 -2.29
N SER A 3 -7.26 12.86 -2.16
CA SER A 3 -7.26 11.80 -1.15
C SER A 3 -6.69 10.52 -1.74
N ASP A 4 -5.64 10.00 -1.13
CA ASP A 4 -5.11 8.68 -1.46
C ASP A 4 -5.78 7.61 -0.59
N PHE A 5 -6.37 6.60 -1.21
CA PHE A 5 -7.04 5.49 -0.52
C PHE A 5 -6.18 4.23 -0.45
N GLY A 6 -5.29 4.02 -1.41
CA GLY A 6 -4.45 2.82 -1.50
C GLY A 6 -3.06 3.10 -0.90
N GLY A 7 -2.66 2.37 0.14
CA GLY A 7 -1.32 2.54 0.72
C GLY A 7 -1.12 3.83 1.52
N SER A 8 -2.17 4.61 1.79
CA SER A 8 -2.13 5.84 2.58
C SER A 8 -1.64 5.66 4.02
N ARG A 9 -1.72 4.42 4.54
CA ARG A 9 -1.19 4.02 5.85
C ARG A 9 0.09 3.16 5.78
N SER A 10 0.68 2.98 4.59
CA SER A 10 1.91 2.21 4.41
C SER A 10 3.11 2.88 5.08
N ASP A 11 4.16 2.11 5.39
CA ASP A 11 5.39 2.63 6.00
C ASP A 11 6.02 3.74 5.17
N ILE A 12 5.93 3.66 3.84
CA ILE A 12 6.47 4.68 2.95
C ILE A 12 5.61 5.95 2.97
N ALA A 13 4.28 5.83 3.10
CA ALA A 13 3.41 6.99 3.30
C ALA A 13 3.67 7.65 4.65
N GLN A 14 3.83 6.86 5.72
CA GLN A 14 4.16 7.36 7.06
C GLN A 14 5.54 8.02 7.09
N PHE A 15 6.55 7.41 6.46
CA PHE A 15 7.86 8.01 6.25
C PHE A 15 7.75 9.36 5.54
N ALA A 16 7.06 9.42 4.40
CA ALA A 16 6.88 10.66 3.65
C ALA A 16 6.16 11.74 4.46
N GLN A 17 5.13 11.37 5.23
CA GLN A 17 4.43 12.27 6.15
C GLN A 17 5.37 12.82 7.23
N SER A 18 6.17 11.96 7.88
CA SER A 18 7.11 12.39 8.91
C SER A 18 8.18 13.36 8.38
N GLN A 19 8.70 13.12 7.16
CA GLN A 19 9.72 13.99 6.55
C GLN A 19 9.13 15.34 6.16
N ASN A 20 7.91 15.34 5.58
CA ASN A 20 7.20 16.58 5.23
C ASN A 20 6.76 17.41 6.45
N ALA A 21 6.57 16.78 7.62
CA ALA A 21 6.25 17.49 8.84
C ALA A 21 7.45 18.25 9.44
N MET A 22 8.68 17.80 9.16
CA MET A 22 9.90 18.42 9.67
C MET A 22 10.44 19.55 8.78
N ASP A 23 10.42 19.37 7.46
CA ASP A 23 10.85 20.35 6.47
C ASP A 23 10.13 20.09 5.15
N LYS A 24 10.22 21.03 4.21
CA LYS A 24 9.91 20.75 2.82
C LYS A 24 10.83 19.64 2.31
N ALA A 25 10.31 18.45 2.12
CA ALA A 25 11.07 17.32 1.60
C ALA A 25 10.86 17.14 0.09
N ILE A 26 11.92 16.75 -0.61
CA ILE A 26 11.83 16.09 -1.91
C ILE A 26 12.20 14.61 -1.73
N PHE A 27 11.60 13.73 -2.52
CA PHE A 27 11.81 12.29 -2.39
C PHE A 27 12.42 11.74 -3.67
N ALA A 28 13.46 10.91 -3.55
CA ALA A 28 13.99 10.08 -4.63
C ALA A 28 13.60 8.63 -4.40
N LEU A 29 13.13 7.97 -5.45
CA LEU A 29 12.76 6.56 -5.46
C LEU A 29 13.77 5.81 -6.32
N HIS A 30 14.47 4.84 -5.73
CA HIS A 30 15.26 3.85 -6.46
C HIS A 30 14.57 2.51 -6.34
N GLU A 31 14.29 1.89 -7.47
CA GLU A 31 13.57 0.62 -7.51
C GLU A 31 14.24 -0.33 -8.50
N LEU A 32 14.41 -1.57 -8.06
CA LEU A 32 14.87 -2.69 -8.87
C LEU A 32 13.85 -3.82 -8.71
N SER A 33 13.43 -4.43 -9.82
CA SER A 33 12.50 -5.56 -9.79
C SER A 33 12.97 -6.66 -10.74
N CYS A 34 12.83 -7.90 -10.28
CA CYS A 34 13.14 -9.11 -11.02
C CYS A 34 11.92 -10.03 -10.94
N THR A 35 11.28 -10.31 -12.07
CA THR A 35 10.14 -11.24 -12.13
C THR A 35 10.63 -12.60 -12.59
N TYR A 36 10.27 -13.65 -11.85
CA TYR A 36 10.61 -15.04 -12.18
C TYR A 36 9.39 -15.85 -12.59
N TYR A 37 8.25 -15.61 -11.97
CA TYR A 37 7.02 -16.34 -12.24
C TYR A 37 5.83 -15.40 -12.36
N SER A 38 4.80 -15.84 -13.06
CA SER A 38 3.50 -15.18 -13.06
C SER A 38 2.40 -16.21 -12.89
N TYR A 39 1.44 -15.92 -12.04
CA TYR A 39 0.30 -16.78 -11.79
C TYR A 39 -0.99 -15.97 -11.72
N ARG A 40 -2.09 -16.59 -12.14
CA ARG A 40 -3.45 -16.03 -12.07
C ARG A 40 -4.39 -17.11 -11.56
N VAL A 41 -5.26 -16.76 -10.61
CA VAL A 41 -6.35 -17.65 -10.17
C VAL A 41 -7.47 -17.71 -11.21
N THR A 42 -8.19 -18.83 -11.20
CA THR A 42 -9.39 -19.04 -12.03
C THR A 42 -10.46 -17.98 -11.72
N ASP A 43 -11.43 -17.83 -12.63
CA ASP A 43 -12.50 -16.83 -12.46
C ASP A 43 -13.38 -17.09 -11.23
N HIS A 44 -13.48 -18.36 -10.83
CA HIS A 44 -14.20 -18.86 -9.66
C HIS A 44 -13.23 -19.65 -8.77
N PRO A 45 -12.38 -18.97 -7.95
CA PRO A 45 -11.47 -19.65 -7.06
C PRO A 45 -12.24 -20.31 -5.91
N GLU A 46 -11.82 -21.51 -5.51
CA GLU A 46 -12.36 -22.15 -4.32
C GLU A 46 -11.99 -21.35 -3.07
N LEU A 47 -12.97 -21.11 -2.20
CA LEU A 47 -12.75 -20.43 -0.93
C LEU A 47 -12.19 -21.42 0.09
N SER A 48 -11.31 -20.95 0.98
CA SER A 48 -10.90 -21.80 2.10
C SER A 48 -12.11 -22.14 2.99
N THR A 49 -12.06 -23.31 3.63
CA THR A 49 -13.11 -23.79 4.52
C THR A 49 -13.38 -22.80 5.64
N GLU A 50 -12.33 -22.20 6.19
CA GLU A 50 -12.38 -21.21 7.27
C GLU A 50 -13.06 -19.93 6.80
N PHE A 51 -12.68 -19.42 5.62
CA PHE A 51 -13.28 -18.19 5.08
C PHE A 51 -14.77 -18.39 4.79
N SER A 52 -15.13 -19.52 4.18
CA SER A 52 -16.52 -19.89 3.90
C SER A 52 -17.37 -19.94 5.17
N LYS A 53 -16.86 -20.56 6.25
CA LYS A 53 -17.53 -20.61 7.56
C LYS A 53 -17.73 -19.22 8.15
N HIS A 54 -16.73 -18.34 8.09
CA HIS A 54 -16.86 -16.97 8.59
C HIS A 54 -17.89 -16.16 7.78
N LEU A 55 -17.95 -16.33 6.46
CA LEU A 55 -18.96 -15.68 5.63
C LEU A 55 -20.38 -16.14 5.98
N GLN A 56 -20.59 -17.42 6.25
CA GLN A 56 -21.90 -17.95 6.68
C GLN A 56 -22.37 -17.39 8.03
N GLN A 57 -21.46 -16.96 8.88
CA GLN A 57 -21.78 -16.36 10.19
C GLN A 57 -22.06 -14.86 10.12
N LEU A 58 -21.79 -14.22 8.98
CA LEU A 58 -22.09 -12.81 8.82
C LEU A 58 -23.61 -12.60 8.71
N PRO A 59 -24.15 -11.56 9.35
CA PRO A 59 -25.54 -11.17 9.14
C PRO A 59 -25.82 -10.93 7.66
N THR A 60 -27.05 -11.16 7.22
CA THR A 60 -27.45 -10.90 5.82
C THR A 60 -27.51 -9.40 5.51
N GLN A 61 -27.77 -8.57 6.53
CA GLN A 61 -27.88 -7.11 6.39
C GLN A 61 -26.77 -6.38 7.14
N TYR A 62 -26.22 -5.37 6.48
CA TYR A 62 -25.25 -4.45 7.07
C TYR A 62 -25.98 -3.26 7.71
N ASP A 63 -25.74 -3.05 9.00
CA ASP A 63 -26.21 -1.90 9.77
C ASP A 63 -25.16 -1.49 10.82
N VAL A 64 -25.46 -0.47 11.63
CA VAL A 64 -24.53 0.03 12.65
C VAL A 64 -24.17 -1.03 13.71
N LYS A 65 -25.11 -1.92 14.06
CA LYS A 65 -24.93 -3.01 15.03
C LYS A 65 -24.17 -4.18 14.43
N THR A 66 -24.34 -4.48 13.14
CA THR A 66 -23.67 -5.60 12.46
C THR A 66 -22.29 -5.21 11.90
N LYS A 67 -22.02 -3.91 11.70
CA LYS A 67 -20.74 -3.36 11.23
C LYS A 67 -19.49 -3.96 11.89
N PRO A 68 -19.42 -4.16 13.23
CA PRO A 68 -18.25 -4.77 13.86
C PRO A 68 -17.94 -6.18 13.34
N LYS A 69 -18.96 -6.98 13.00
CA LYS A 69 -18.78 -8.34 12.46
C LYS A 69 -18.12 -8.31 11.09
N TYR A 70 -18.59 -7.44 10.19
CA TYR A 70 -17.97 -7.25 8.87
C TYR A 70 -16.55 -6.67 8.98
N ARG A 71 -16.33 -5.71 9.89
CA ARG A 71 -14.99 -5.15 10.12
C ARG A 71 -14.00 -6.21 10.55
N ARG A 72 -14.39 -7.10 11.47
CA ARG A 72 -13.54 -8.23 11.88
C ARG A 72 -13.16 -9.13 10.71
N THR A 73 -14.09 -9.42 9.79
CA THR A 73 -13.79 -10.20 8.58
C THR A 73 -12.77 -9.48 7.69
N ILE A 74 -12.96 -8.17 7.45
CA ILE A 74 -12.02 -7.36 6.66
C ILE A 74 -10.64 -7.28 7.32
N ASP A 75 -10.58 -7.14 8.64
CA ASP A 75 -9.32 -7.06 9.38
C ASP A 75 -8.57 -8.41 9.37
N THR A 76 -9.29 -9.52 9.24
CA THR A 76 -8.72 -10.88 9.20
C THR A 76 -8.26 -11.27 7.79
N TYR A 77 -9.08 -11.02 6.77
CA TYR A 77 -8.85 -11.50 5.40
C TYR A 77 -8.37 -10.41 4.43
N GLY A 78 -8.35 -9.16 4.88
CA GLY A 78 -8.02 -8.00 4.05
C GLY A 78 -9.24 -7.39 3.36
N THR A 79 -8.99 -6.26 2.70
CA THR A 79 -9.99 -5.53 1.90
C THR A 79 -10.08 -6.03 0.46
N HIS A 80 -9.06 -6.76 0.01
CA HIS A 80 -8.89 -7.22 -1.36
C HIS A 80 -8.19 -8.58 -1.35
N TYR A 81 -8.30 -9.32 -2.46
CA TYR A 81 -7.53 -10.53 -2.71
C TYR A 81 -6.79 -10.41 -4.06
N ILE A 82 -5.71 -11.15 -4.21
CA ILE A 82 -4.83 -11.06 -5.38
C ILE A 82 -5.31 -12.05 -6.44
N ARG A 83 -5.83 -11.54 -7.57
CA ARG A 83 -6.24 -12.39 -8.70
C ARG A 83 -5.08 -12.79 -9.63
N GLN A 84 -4.11 -11.91 -9.79
CA GLN A 84 -2.97 -12.10 -10.67
C GLN A 84 -1.73 -11.51 -10.01
N VAL A 85 -0.61 -12.22 -10.11
CA VAL A 85 0.63 -11.84 -9.44
C VAL A 85 1.85 -12.08 -10.34
N HIS A 86 2.82 -11.18 -10.22
CA HIS A 86 4.18 -11.36 -10.72
C HIS A 86 5.07 -11.62 -9.50
N LEU A 87 5.65 -12.81 -9.44
CA LEU A 87 6.45 -13.28 -8.32
C LEU A 87 7.93 -13.17 -8.66
N GLY A 88 8.69 -12.68 -7.69
CA GLY A 88 10.13 -12.57 -7.76
C GLY A 88 10.68 -11.65 -6.68
N GLY A 89 11.70 -10.86 -7.00
CA GLY A 89 12.34 -9.92 -6.08
C GLY A 89 12.00 -8.48 -6.43
N ARG A 90 11.77 -7.64 -5.41
CA ARG A 90 11.67 -6.18 -5.56
C ARG A 90 12.41 -5.50 -4.43
N VAL A 91 13.34 -4.61 -4.78
CA VAL A 91 14.06 -3.74 -3.84
C VAL A 91 13.62 -2.32 -4.12
N ARG A 92 13.08 -1.65 -3.09
CA ARG A 92 12.61 -0.27 -3.18
C ARG A 92 13.24 0.58 -2.09
N ARG A 93 13.95 1.63 -2.47
CA ARG A 93 14.58 2.60 -1.56
C ARG A 93 14.00 3.99 -1.81
N VAL A 94 13.38 4.54 -0.78
CA VAL A 94 12.88 5.93 -0.78
C VAL A 94 13.81 6.78 0.07
N THR A 95 14.38 7.83 -0.51
CA THR A 95 15.27 8.76 0.19
C THR A 95 14.63 10.14 0.23
N ALA A 96 14.55 10.74 1.42
CA ALA A 96 14.05 12.11 1.59
C ALA A 96 15.22 13.09 1.70
N PHE A 97 15.14 14.20 0.99
CA PHE A 97 16.08 15.31 1.08
C PHE A 97 15.37 16.55 1.61
N ARG A 98 15.94 17.14 2.66
CA ARG A 98 15.52 18.43 3.22
C ARG A 98 15.82 19.53 2.21
N THR A 99 14.78 20.06 1.57
CA THR A 99 14.93 21.00 0.44
C THR A 99 15.64 22.27 0.87
N CYS A 100 15.33 22.79 2.06
CA CYS A 100 15.90 24.03 2.55
C CYS A 100 17.40 23.86 2.82
N LEU A 101 17.79 22.79 3.52
CA LEU A 101 19.18 22.46 3.78
C LEU A 101 19.95 22.18 2.48
N ALA A 102 19.36 21.44 1.54
CA ALA A 102 19.97 21.15 0.25
C ALA A 102 20.25 22.44 -0.52
N THR A 103 19.30 23.38 -0.53
CA THR A 103 19.46 24.70 -1.17
C THR A 103 20.57 25.51 -0.50
N LEU A 104 20.63 25.53 0.84
CA LEU A 104 21.71 26.18 1.60
C LEU A 104 23.09 25.59 1.30
N LYS A 105 23.16 24.30 0.96
CA LYS A 105 24.39 23.61 0.56
C LYS A 105 24.70 23.71 -0.94
N GLY A 106 23.93 24.51 -1.70
CA GLY A 106 24.15 24.73 -3.13
C GLY A 106 23.57 23.65 -4.04
N PHE A 107 22.79 22.70 -3.52
CA PHE A 107 22.08 21.71 -4.34
C PHE A 107 20.75 22.30 -4.83
N SER A 108 20.59 22.42 -6.15
CA SER A 108 19.35 22.87 -6.78
C SER A 108 18.42 21.68 -7.08
N LYS A 109 17.10 21.94 -7.17
CA LYS A 109 16.03 20.95 -7.41
C LYS A 109 16.04 20.35 -8.83
N LEU A 110 17.16 19.80 -9.29
CA LEU A 110 17.22 19.04 -10.55
C LEU A 110 16.99 17.53 -10.36
N ILE A 111 16.71 17.07 -9.13
CA ILE A 111 16.27 15.69 -8.88
C ILE A 111 14.74 15.64 -9.03
N SER A 112 14.24 15.82 -10.24
CA SER A 112 12.85 15.50 -10.56
C SER A 112 12.78 14.80 -11.92
N ARG A 113 12.17 13.61 -11.87
CA ARG A 113 11.78 12.72 -12.96
C ARG A 113 12.83 11.70 -13.41
N THR A 114 12.89 10.61 -12.65
CA THR A 114 12.73 9.31 -13.30
C THR A 114 11.46 8.71 -12.73
N VAL A 115 10.44 8.62 -13.57
CA VAL A 115 9.20 7.86 -13.31
C VAL A 115 9.52 6.39 -13.50
#